data_AF-A0A1F9G5B7-F1
#
_entry.id   AF-A0A1F9G5B7-F1
#
_cell.length_a   1.000
_cell.length_b   1.000
_cell.length_c   1.000
_cell.angle_alpha   90.00
_cell.angle_beta   90.00
_cell.angle_gamma   90.00
#
_symmetry.space_group_name_H-M   'P 1'
#
loop_
_entity.id
_entity.type
_entity.pdbx_description
1 polymer ?
#
loop_
_entity_poly.entity_id
_entity_poly.type
_entity_poly.pdbx_seq_one_letter_code
_entity_poly.pdbx_strand_id
1 'polypeptide(L)'
;MDGTPHQIAARLLTTEPPVSRNRHFASFQDPATRRGYALYRRLRALVAELDAAERAGTTVVVERRTRSGRVIMRLVWDGARARRAAWLELPAWEALLTHPTAARVLGAGAPAGTRDQKKSA
;
A
#
# COMPACT_ATOMS: atom_id res chain seq x y z
N MET A 1 -6.13 13.82 15.78
CA MET A 1 -6.25 12.52 15.09
C MET A 1 -4.95 11.85 15.42
N ASP A 2 -4.97 10.90 16.36
CA ASP A 2 -3.76 10.56 17.09
C ASP A 2 -3.31 9.15 16.70
N GLY A 3 -2.00 8.96 16.64
CA GLY A 3 -1.38 7.70 16.23
C GLY A 3 -0.22 7.90 15.26
N THR A 4 0.43 6.80 14.92
CA THR A 4 1.48 6.80 13.90
C THR A 4 0.89 7.12 12.52
N PRO A 5 1.69 7.64 11.57
CA PRO A 5 1.23 7.87 10.19
C PRO A 5 0.57 6.64 9.55
N HIS A 6 1.01 5.42 9.89
CA HIS A 6 0.45 4.17 9.40
C HIS A 6 -0.94 3.88 9.98
N GLN A 7 -1.13 4.07 11.28
CA GLN A 7 -2.44 3.92 11.94
C GLN A 7 -3.44 4.95 11.41
N ILE A 8 -2.99 6.19 11.21
CA ILE A 8 -3.78 7.25 10.60
C ILE A 8 -4.19 6.84 9.18
N ALA A 9 -3.24 6.39 8.35
CA ALA A 9 -3.53 5.98 6.98
C ALA A 9 -4.49 4.80 6.91
N ALA A 10 -4.30 3.77 7.74
CA ALA A 10 -5.19 2.61 7.82
C ALA A 10 -6.62 3.02 8.18
N ARG A 11 -6.78 3.87 9.20
CA ARG A 11 -8.09 4.39 9.60
C ARG A 11 -8.75 5.20 8.48
N LEU A 12 -7.99 6.07 7.81
CA LEU A 12 -8.49 6.86 6.68
C LEU A 12 -8.92 6.00 5.50
N LEU A 13 -8.27 4.85 5.29
CA LEU A 13 -8.57 3.93 4.19
C LEU A 13 -9.93 3.23 4.37
N THR A 14 -10.38 3.06 5.62
CA THR A 14 -11.65 2.42 5.97
C THR A 14 -12.74 3.39 6.42
N THR A 15 -12.48 4.71 6.40
CA THR A 15 -13.44 5.71 6.86
C THR A 15 -14.41 6.10 5.74
N GLU A 16 -15.71 5.97 6.01
CA GLU A 16 -16.78 6.54 5.19
C GLU A 16 -17.62 7.54 6.02
N PRO A 17 -17.89 8.75 5.50
CA PRO A 17 -17.45 9.30 4.22
C PRO A 17 -15.95 9.69 4.23
N PRO A 18 -15.30 9.82 3.04
CA PRO A 18 -13.88 10.18 2.96
C PRO A 18 -13.56 11.49 3.67
N VAL A 19 -12.43 11.51 4.37
CA VAL A 19 -11.95 12.68 5.11
C VAL A 19 -11.64 13.84 4.15
N SER A 20 -12.37 14.94 4.29
CA SER A 20 -12.11 16.18 3.54
C SER A 20 -11.11 17.06 4.29
N ARG A 21 -10.12 17.60 3.56
CA ARG A 21 -9.10 18.49 4.16
C ARG A 21 -9.73 19.71 4.83
N ASN A 22 -10.81 20.24 4.24
CA ASN A 22 -11.52 21.41 4.75
C ASN A 22 -12.22 21.14 6.09
N ARG A 23 -12.72 19.92 6.30
CA ARG A 23 -13.41 19.53 7.54
C ARG A 23 -12.44 19.21 8.68
N HIS A 24 -11.17 18.91 8.39
CA HIS A 24 -10.18 18.47 9.38
C HIS A 24 -8.95 19.39 9.48
N PHE A 25 -9.07 20.66 9.07
CA PHE A 25 -7.96 21.61 8.97
C PHE A 25 -7.04 21.65 10.21
N ALA A 26 -7.62 21.69 11.42
CA ALA A 26 -6.86 21.71 12.67
C ALA A 26 -5.99 20.45 12.86
N SER A 27 -6.47 19.27 12.45
CA SER A 27 -5.68 18.03 12.51
C SER A 27 -4.50 18.06 11.52
N PHE A 28 -4.58 18.81 10.43
CA PHE A 28 -3.49 18.91 9.45
C PHE A 28 -2.31 19.80 9.89
N GLN A 29 -2.40 20.47 11.04
CA GLN A 29 -1.25 21.18 11.61
C GLN A 29 -0.21 20.21 12.18
N ASP A 30 -0.64 19.03 12.64
CA ASP A 30 0.23 17.97 13.13
C ASP A 30 1.04 17.31 11.98
N PRO A 31 2.39 17.26 12.06
CA PRO A 31 3.23 16.54 11.12
C PRO A 31 2.86 15.06 10.94
N ALA A 32 2.45 14.35 11.99
CA ALA A 32 2.10 12.94 11.90
C ALA A 32 0.83 12.74 11.07
N THR A 33 -0.18 13.57 11.29
CA THR A 33 -1.41 13.62 10.48
C THR A 33 -1.14 13.95 9.02
N ARG A 34 -0.25 14.92 8.73
CA ARG A 34 0.15 15.22 7.34
C ARG A 34 0.80 14.01 6.65
N ARG A 35 1.71 13.33 7.34
CA ARG A 35 2.36 12.11 6.83
C ARG A 35 1.36 10.97 6.64
N GLY A 36 0.45 10.78 7.59
CA GLY A 36 -0.60 9.77 7.50
C GLY A 36 -1.55 10.02 6.34
N TYR A 37 -1.92 11.27 6.09
CA TYR A 37 -2.74 11.64 4.93
C TYR A 37 -2.01 11.44 3.60
N ALA A 38 -0.72 11.78 3.53
CA ALA A 38 0.10 11.52 2.35
C ALA A 38 0.20 10.00 2.05
N LEU A 39 0.40 9.19 3.09
CA LEU A 39 0.39 7.74 2.99
C LEU A 39 -0.99 7.22 2.55
N TYR A 40 -2.07 7.69 3.15
CA TYR A 40 -3.45 7.38 2.74
C TYR A 40 -3.68 7.64 1.24
N ARG A 41 -3.30 8.82 0.74
CA ARG A 41 -3.47 9.16 -0.69
C ARG A 41 -2.72 8.18 -1.59
N ARG A 42 -1.51 7.78 -1.19
CA ARG A 42 -0.70 6.80 -1.90
C ARG A 42 -1.35 5.41 -1.88
N LEU A 43 -1.84 4.97 -0.72
CA LEU A 43 -2.54 3.68 -0.58
C LEU A 43 -3.84 3.66 -1.39
N ARG A 44 -4.59 4.76 -1.39
CA ARG A 44 -5.82 4.89 -2.20
C ARG A 44 -5.55 4.82 -3.70
N ALA A 45 -4.50 5.49 -4.17
CA ALA A 45 -4.08 5.39 -5.57
C ALA A 45 -3.68 3.95 -5.93
N LEU A 46 -2.98 3.27 -5.01
CA LEU A 46 -2.59 1.88 -5.18
C LEU A 46 -3.82 0.94 -5.25
N VAL A 47 -4.82 1.16 -4.39
CA VAL A 47 -6.09 0.42 -4.45
C VAL A 47 -6.76 0.58 -5.82
N ALA A 48 -6.81 1.80 -6.36
CA ALA A 48 -7.37 2.05 -7.69
C ALA A 48 -6.57 1.36 -8.81
N GLU A 49 -5.25 1.25 -8.66
CA GLU A 49 -4.39 0.51 -9.59
C GLU A 49 -4.59 -1.01 -9.50
N LEU A 50 -4.83 -1.55 -8.31
CA LEU A 50 -5.15 -2.97 -8.11
C LEU A 50 -6.53 -3.30 -8.72
N ASP A 51 -7.51 -2.43 -8.51
CA ASP A 51 -8.84 -2.54 -9.12
C ASP A 51 -8.78 -2.51 -10.65
N ALA A 52 -7.98 -1.60 -11.21
CA ALA A 52 -7.76 -1.52 -12.66
C ALA A 52 -7.04 -2.76 -13.20
N ALA A 53 -6.02 -3.25 -12.50
CA ALA A 53 -5.27 -4.45 -12.87
C ALA A 53 -6.19 -5.67 -12.93
N GLU A 54 -7.03 -5.85 -11.92
CA GLU A 54 -7.99 -6.95 -11.87
C GLU A 54 -9.00 -6.89 -13.02
N ARG A 55 -9.61 -5.72 -13.28
CA ARG A 55 -10.51 -5.53 -14.43
C ARG A 55 -9.84 -5.83 -15.77
N ALA A 56 -8.55 -5.57 -15.88
CA ALA A 56 -7.77 -5.83 -17.09
C ALA A 56 -7.19 -7.26 -17.15
N GLY A 57 -7.44 -8.13 -16.16
CA GLY A 57 -6.83 -9.46 -16.06
C GLY A 57 -5.30 -9.42 -15.89
N THR A 58 -4.75 -8.28 -15.45
CA THR A 58 -3.31 -8.08 -15.21
C THR A 58 -2.93 -8.69 -13.86
N THR A 59 -1.95 -9.58 -13.87
CA THR A 59 -1.45 -10.19 -12.64
C THR A 59 -0.58 -9.21 -11.85
N VAL A 60 -0.76 -9.16 -10.53
CA VAL A 60 0.09 -8.38 -9.62
C VAL A 60 0.87 -9.32 -8.73
N VAL A 61 2.19 -9.36 -8.91
CA VAL A 61 3.11 -10.20 -8.14
C VAL A 61 3.60 -9.44 -6.90
N VAL A 62 3.61 -10.12 -5.76
CA VAL A 62 4.10 -9.58 -4.49
C VAL A 62 5.43 -10.24 -4.12
N GLU A 63 6.49 -9.44 -4.03
CA GLU A 63 7.80 -9.90 -3.54
C GLU A 63 8.07 -9.33 -2.14
N ARG A 64 8.33 -10.20 -1.17
CA ARG A 64 8.85 -9.79 0.15
C ARG A 64 10.36 -9.59 0.04
N ARG A 65 10.86 -8.44 0.49
CA ARG A 65 12.29 -8.07 0.48
C ARG A 65 12.71 -7.55 1.85
N THR A 66 14.00 -7.61 2.11
CA THR A 66 14.63 -6.96 3.27
C THR A 66 15.58 -5.87 2.77
N ARG A 67 15.46 -4.65 3.32
CA ARG A 67 16.35 -3.52 3.00
C ARG A 67 16.71 -2.82 4.30
N SER A 68 18.01 -2.74 4.61
CA SER A 68 18.51 -2.09 5.82
C SER A 68 17.83 -2.61 7.10
N GLY A 69 17.64 -3.93 7.20
CA GLY A 69 16.97 -4.59 8.34
C GLY A 69 15.44 -4.46 8.37
N ARG A 70 14.82 -3.79 7.40
CA ARG A 70 13.36 -3.59 7.33
C ARG A 70 12.72 -4.46 6.26
N VAL A 71 11.56 -5.02 6.55
CA VAL A 71 10.73 -5.75 5.58
C VAL A 71 10.01 -4.74 4.67
N ILE A 72 10.18 -4.93 3.36
CA ILE A 72 9.52 -4.13 2.33
C ILE A 72 8.82 -5.08 1.34
N MET A 73 7.57 -4.78 1.04
CA MET A 73 6.77 -5.48 0.04
C MET A 73 6.89 -4.74 -1.29
N ARG A 74 7.24 -5.46 -2.36
CA ARG A 74 7.30 -4.95 -3.72
C ARG A 74 6.15 -5.54 -4.53
N LEU A 75 5.25 -4.69 -5.00
CA LEU A 75 4.18 -5.08 -5.92
C LEU A 75 4.65 -4.83 -7.35
N VAL A 76 4.42 -5.78 -8.24
CA VAL A 76 4.84 -5.75 -9.65
C VAL A 76 3.66 -6.10 -10.53
N TRP A 77 3.26 -5.20 -11.43
CA TRP A 77 2.22 -5.45 -12.42
C TRP A 77 2.83 -6.14 -13.64
N ASP A 78 2.33 -7.32 -13.96
CA ASP A 78 2.76 -8.12 -15.11
C ASP A 78 1.85 -7.83 -16.30
N GLY A 79 2.20 -6.78 -17.06
CA GLY A 79 1.44 -6.29 -18.21
C GLY A 79 2.34 -5.63 -19.25
N ALA A 80 2.12 -5.93 -20.52
CA ALA A 80 2.98 -5.57 -21.62
C ALA A 80 2.97 -4.05 -21.93
N ARG A 81 3.95 -3.31 -21.38
CA ARG A 81 4.64 -2.15 -22.00
C ARG A 81 5.59 -1.45 -21.02
N ALA A 82 5.39 -1.59 -19.72
CA ALA A 82 6.32 -1.10 -18.70
C ALA A 82 6.09 -1.82 -17.37
N ARG A 83 7.16 -2.41 -16.80
CA ARG A 83 7.12 -3.08 -15.50
C ARG A 83 7.01 -2.02 -14.40
N ARG A 84 5.79 -1.73 -13.95
CA ARG A 84 5.55 -0.82 -12.83
C ARG A 84 5.80 -1.57 -11.51
N ALA A 85 6.42 -0.89 -10.55
CA ALA A 85 6.62 -1.43 -9.21
C ALA A 85 6.27 -0.43 -8.11
N ALA A 86 5.67 -0.91 -7.02
CA ALA A 86 5.41 -0.14 -5.82
C ALA A 86 6.07 -0.79 -4.60
N TRP A 87 6.69 0.02 -3.75
CA TRP A 87 7.37 -0.44 -2.53
C TRP A 87 6.64 0.06 -1.28
N LEU A 88 6.32 -0.85 -0.37
CA LEU A 88 5.64 -0.57 0.88
C LEU A 88 6.42 -1.16 2.05
N GLU A 89 6.67 -0.37 3.09
CA GLU A 89 7.09 -0.95 4.38
C GLU A 89 5.97 -1.82 4.95
N LEU A 90 6.32 -2.76 5.82
CA LEU A 90 5.37 -3.72 6.40
C LEU A 90 4.10 -3.06 7.00
N PRO A 91 4.18 -1.97 7.80
CA PRO A 91 2.97 -1.36 8.34
C PRO A 91 2.06 -0.72 7.27
N ALA A 92 2.64 -0.22 6.18
CA ALA A 92 1.86 0.30 5.05
C ALA A 92 1.23 -0.82 4.22
N TRP A 93 1.88 -1.97 4.14
CA TRP A 93 1.33 -3.19 3.55
C TRP A 93 0.15 -3.72 4.36
N GLU A 94 0.28 -3.82 5.68
CA GLU A 94 -0.81 -4.23 6.58
C GLU A 94 -2.00 -3.27 6.46
N ALA A 95 -1.74 -1.96 6.43
CA ALA A 95 -2.77 -0.96 6.20
C ALA A 95 -3.45 -1.08 4.84
N LEU A 96 -2.74 -1.49 3.79
CA LEU A 96 -3.33 -1.73 2.47
C LEU A 96 -4.28 -2.94 2.48
N LEU A 97 -3.88 -4.01 3.16
CA LEU A 97 -4.66 -5.26 3.24
C LEU A 97 -5.97 -5.12 4.02
N THR A 98 -6.21 -4.03 4.74
CA THR A 98 -7.53 -3.78 5.35
C THR A 98 -8.58 -3.38 4.32
N HIS A 99 -8.18 -2.96 3.11
CA HIS A 99 -9.10 -2.58 2.04
C HIS A 99 -9.58 -3.82 1.27
N PRO A 100 -10.90 -4.04 1.08
CA PRO A 100 -11.44 -5.26 0.46
C PRO A 100 -10.85 -5.58 -0.92
N THR A 101 -10.75 -4.59 -1.81
CA THR A 101 -10.14 -4.78 -3.14
C THR A 101 -8.69 -5.23 -3.05
N ALA A 102 -7.90 -4.60 -2.19
CA ALA A 102 -6.49 -4.95 -2.06
C ALA A 102 -6.32 -6.33 -1.43
N ALA A 103 -7.09 -6.65 -0.38
CA ALA A 103 -7.12 -7.98 0.22
C ALA A 103 -7.47 -9.07 -0.80
N ARG A 104 -8.41 -8.79 -1.72
CA ARG A 104 -8.82 -9.74 -2.76
C ARG A 104 -7.74 -9.93 -3.83
N VAL A 105 -7.24 -8.84 -4.41
CA VAL A 105 -6.22 -8.88 -5.48
C VAL A 105 -4.89 -9.42 -4.97
N LEU A 106 -4.49 -9.07 -3.74
CA LEU A 106 -3.19 -9.43 -3.18
C LEU A 106 -3.23 -10.66 -2.27
N GLY A 107 -4.38 -10.96 -1.66
CA GLY A 107 -4.57 -12.15 -0.82
C GLY A 107 -4.66 -13.44 -1.64
N ALA A 108 -5.15 -13.36 -2.89
CA ALA A 108 -4.97 -14.41 -3.89
C ALA A 108 -3.49 -14.57 -4.33
N GLY A 109 -2.68 -13.52 -4.14
CA GLY A 109 -1.25 -13.48 -4.40
C GLY A 109 -0.39 -13.58 -3.13
N ALA A 110 -0.89 -14.28 -2.07
CA ALA A 110 -0.05 -14.68 -0.95
C ALA A 110 1.25 -15.28 -1.50
N PRO A 111 2.43 -14.93 -0.94
CA PRO A 111 3.71 -15.05 -1.62
C PRO A 111 3.96 -16.49 -2.09
N ALA A 112 3.68 -16.75 -3.37
CA ALA A 112 4.14 -17.94 -4.06
C ALA A 112 5.65 -17.80 -4.25
N GLY A 113 6.40 -18.33 -3.28
CA GLY A 113 7.83 -18.50 -3.38
C GLY A 113 8.64 -17.29 -2.93
N THR A 114 9.19 -17.43 -1.73
CA THR A 114 10.46 -16.83 -1.32
C THR A 114 11.53 -17.13 -2.37
N ARG A 115 11.67 -16.30 -3.42
CA ARG A 115 12.93 -16.23 -4.15
C ARG A 115 13.85 -15.35 -3.33
N ASP A 116 14.44 -16.00 -2.34
CA ASP A 116 15.62 -15.54 -1.64
C ASP A 116 16.69 -15.26 -2.70
N GLN A 117 16.80 -14.00 -3.13
CA GLN A 117 17.94 -13.60 -3.94
C GLN A 117 19.13 -13.52 -2.98
N LYS A 118 19.78 -14.67 -2.78
CA LYS A 118 21.18 -14.74 -2.36
C LYS A 118 21.96 -13.81 -3.29
N LYS A 119 22.32 -12.65 -2.79
CA LYS A 119 23.30 -11.78 -3.43
C LYS A 119 24.65 -12.36 -3.06
N SER A 120 25.18 -13.23 -3.92
CA SER A 120 26.62 -13.50 -3.97
C SER A 120 27.30 -12.25 -4.50
N ALA A 121 28.09 -11.59 -3.65
CA ALA A 121 29.27 -10.79 -3.99
C ALA A 121 30.01 -10.51 -2.69
#